data_AF-A0A951V743-F1
#
_entry.id   AF-A0A951V743-F1
#
_cell.length_a   1.000
_cell.length_b   1.000
_cell.length_c   1.000
_cell.angle_alpha   90.00
_cell.angle_beta   90.00
_cell.angle_gamma   90.00
#
_symmetry.space_group_name_H-M   'P 1'
#
loop_
_entity.id
_entity.type
_entity.pdbx_description
1 polymer ?
#
loop_
_entity_poly.entity_id
_entity_poly.type
_entity_poly.pdbx_seq_one_letter_code
_entity_poly.pdbx_strand_id
1 'polypeptide(L)'
;MKRKLFVLFSMFAFVAIAFTSCQKDNLVIDQKDAVVVASTPSTPVSDAGVTPAIIDGGNNGGNLTCEEVGSAFGTSFDESIGQINYNDGEFEYPWPAELNVLVTNGTYVSFNLEKPLKIDGRCYIVGAVIVKGSNEANVYFYENGAMSDEGLAAPVNPNGNPAGLSNLTFCFYEVDCEDEECFEYHEETAWAGIAGDGPSWWFYIEVDEDGGEYPIYAGQKLVEGAFVNIDADGLLTINLGDNLTLQEVIEAVKIQGYGQDELPARRPNAGRFTTYKGDFPEDGVDVSGFAYVAVHLDVLVKVLVDCPEGEE
;
A
#
# COMPACT_ATOMS: atom_id res chain seq x y z
N MET A 1 -26.33 84.00 -51.91
CA MET A 1 -26.56 84.42 -50.51
C MET A 1 -25.53 83.68 -49.66
N LYS A 2 -24.68 84.43 -48.93
CA LYS A 2 -23.78 84.10 -47.78
C LYS A 2 -23.37 82.61 -47.57
N ARG A 3 -22.14 82.22 -47.25
CA ARG A 3 -20.78 82.78 -47.12
C ARG A 3 -19.95 81.58 -46.58
N LYS A 4 -18.73 81.38 -47.11
CA LYS A 4 -17.49 80.99 -46.38
C LYS A 4 -17.47 79.67 -45.57
N LEU A 5 -16.64 78.67 -45.93
CA LEU A 5 -15.18 78.56 -45.67
C LEU A 5 -14.90 78.08 -44.22
N PHE A 6 -14.33 76.88 -44.02
CA PHE A 6 -12.94 76.63 -43.55
C PHE A 6 -12.66 75.16 -43.12
N VAL A 7 -11.40 74.75 -43.34
CA VAL A 7 -10.58 73.62 -42.79
C VAL A 7 -10.97 72.19 -43.21
N LEU A 8 -10.23 71.34 -43.96
CA LEU A 8 -8.79 71.09 -44.25
C LEU A 8 -8.14 70.02 -43.33
N PHE A 9 -7.67 68.94 -43.97
CA PHE A 9 -6.63 67.95 -43.60
C PHE A 9 -6.90 66.77 -42.64
N SER A 10 -6.91 65.57 -43.25
CA SER A 10 -5.91 64.50 -43.08
C SER A 10 -6.17 63.34 -42.12
N MET A 11 -5.96 62.14 -42.68
CA MET A 11 -5.60 60.85 -42.07
C MET A 11 -6.66 60.20 -41.16
N PHE A 12 -7.19 59.02 -41.45
CA PHE A 12 -6.46 57.77 -41.69
C PHE A 12 -7.22 56.82 -42.63
N ALA A 13 -6.46 55.96 -43.30
CA ALA A 13 -6.91 54.99 -44.30
C ALA A 13 -7.90 53.94 -43.77
N PHE A 14 -8.83 53.58 -44.65
CA PHE A 14 -9.58 52.34 -44.67
C PHE A 14 -8.65 51.12 -44.61
N VAL A 15 -8.90 50.20 -43.68
CA VAL A 15 -8.97 48.77 -43.99
C VAL A 15 -10.18 48.18 -43.25
N ALA A 16 -11.15 47.77 -44.04
CA ALA A 16 -12.31 46.99 -43.63
C ALA A 16 -11.89 45.56 -43.25
N ILE A 17 -12.67 44.88 -42.41
CA ILE A 17 -13.20 43.54 -42.68
C ILE A 17 -14.31 43.19 -41.66
N ALA A 18 -15.44 42.75 -42.23
CA ALA A 18 -16.48 41.86 -41.74
C ALA A 18 -17.40 42.25 -40.56
N PHE A 19 -18.67 42.43 -40.95
CA PHE A 19 -19.88 42.21 -40.17
C PHE A 19 -19.86 40.86 -39.43
N THR A 20 -20.45 40.78 -38.24
CA THR A 20 -21.81 40.20 -38.05
C THR A 20 -22.23 40.20 -36.58
N SER A 21 -23.44 40.73 -36.36
CA SER A 21 -24.43 40.42 -35.34
C SER A 21 -24.11 39.31 -34.33
N CYS A 22 -24.17 39.62 -33.03
CA CYS A 22 -24.54 38.64 -32.02
C CYS A 22 -25.88 39.05 -31.37
N GLN A 23 -26.88 38.22 -31.62
CA GLN A 23 -28.18 38.21 -30.96
C GLN A 23 -28.02 37.96 -29.46
N LYS A 24 -28.91 38.57 -28.67
CA LYS A 24 -29.21 38.13 -27.31
C LYS A 24 -29.87 36.76 -27.40
N ASP A 25 -29.16 35.72 -27.01
CA ASP A 25 -29.77 34.43 -26.71
C ASP A 25 -30.06 34.34 -25.22
N ASN A 26 -31.32 34.04 -24.93
CA ASN A 26 -31.82 33.66 -23.62
C ASN A 26 -31.19 32.33 -23.23
N LEU A 27 -30.44 32.31 -22.13
CA LEU A 27 -30.06 31.06 -21.48
C LEU A 27 -31.29 30.46 -20.82
N VAL A 28 -31.75 29.35 -21.38
CA VAL A 28 -32.60 28.37 -20.70
C VAL A 28 -31.66 27.58 -19.79
N ILE A 29 -31.83 27.72 -18.47
CA ILE A 29 -31.15 26.85 -17.49
C ILE A 29 -31.97 25.57 -17.42
N ASP A 30 -31.41 24.49 -17.96
CA ASP A 30 -31.91 23.13 -17.76
C ASP A 30 -31.49 22.68 -16.34
N GLN A 31 -32.45 22.23 -15.53
CA GLN A 31 -32.20 21.77 -14.17
C GLN A 31 -31.53 20.38 -14.22
N LYS A 32 -30.22 20.34 -14.51
CA LYS A 32 -29.41 19.14 -14.25
C LYS A 32 -27.89 19.34 -14.23
N ASP A 33 -27.42 20.53 -13.89
CA ASP A 33 -25.99 20.76 -13.65
C ASP A 33 -25.73 20.84 -12.15
N ALA A 34 -24.77 20.02 -11.70
CA ALA A 34 -24.24 20.05 -10.35
C ALA A 34 -23.86 21.49 -9.96
N VAL A 35 -24.24 21.89 -8.75
CA VAL A 35 -23.75 23.14 -8.17
C VAL A 35 -22.24 23.02 -8.09
N VAL A 36 -21.52 23.67 -9.00
CA VAL A 36 -20.08 23.86 -8.89
C VAL A 36 -19.88 24.78 -7.70
N VAL A 37 -19.63 24.20 -6.52
CA VAL A 37 -19.26 24.97 -5.34
C VAL A 37 -17.88 25.54 -5.63
N ALA A 38 -17.76 26.87 -5.70
CA ALA A 38 -16.49 27.51 -5.99
C ALA A 38 -15.54 27.30 -4.81
N SER A 39 -14.33 26.82 -5.11
CA SER A 39 -13.23 26.73 -4.14
C SER A 39 -12.11 27.68 -4.53
N THR A 40 -11.58 28.43 -3.57
CA THR A 40 -10.47 29.36 -3.78
C THR A 40 -9.20 28.84 -3.09
N PRO A 41 -8.04 28.75 -3.77
CA PRO A 41 -6.78 28.37 -3.13
C PRO A 41 -6.45 29.28 -1.93
N SER A 42 -5.90 28.67 -0.87
CA SER A 42 -5.61 29.32 0.41
C SER A 42 -4.21 28.96 0.89
N THR A 43 -3.84 29.46 2.08
CA THR A 43 -2.55 29.20 2.74
C THR A 43 -2.78 28.88 4.23
N PRO A 44 -1.87 28.14 4.88
CA PRO A 44 -0.59 27.63 4.37
C PRO A 44 -0.73 26.35 3.53
N VAL A 45 0.19 26.16 2.58
CA VAL A 45 0.43 24.87 1.93
C VAL A 45 1.01 23.92 2.97
N SER A 46 0.53 22.68 3.03
CA SER A 46 1.05 21.67 3.96
C SER A 46 2.47 21.23 3.57
N ASP A 47 3.13 20.51 4.47
CA ASP A 47 4.49 20.03 4.24
C ASP A 47 4.52 18.89 3.19
N ALA A 48 3.40 18.18 3.00
CA ALA A 48 3.20 17.28 1.84
C ALA A 48 2.95 18.02 0.52
N GLY A 49 2.92 19.36 0.51
CA GLY A 49 2.70 20.18 -0.68
C GLY A 49 1.24 20.38 -1.06
N VAL A 50 0.29 20.06 -0.17
CA VAL A 50 -1.14 20.22 -0.43
C VAL A 50 -1.53 21.68 -0.24
N THR A 51 -1.99 22.31 -1.31
CA THR A 51 -2.54 23.68 -1.25
C THR A 51 -3.99 23.60 -0.78
N PRO A 52 -4.34 24.15 0.39
CA PRO A 52 -5.72 24.08 0.86
C PRO A 52 -6.62 24.98 0.03
N ALA A 53 -7.92 24.75 0.10
CA ALA A 53 -8.93 25.64 -0.47
C ALA A 53 -9.94 26.10 0.58
N ILE A 54 -10.46 27.31 0.38
CA ILE A 54 -11.66 27.81 1.05
C ILE A 54 -12.83 27.53 0.12
N ILE A 55 -13.87 26.86 0.64
CA ILE A 55 -15.08 26.52 -0.10
C ILE A 55 -16.16 27.55 0.22
N ASP A 56 -16.67 28.24 -0.81
CA ASP A 56 -17.69 29.27 -0.65
C ASP A 56 -19.08 28.65 -0.42
N GLY A 57 -19.80 29.08 0.62
CA GLY A 57 -21.23 28.78 0.78
C GLY A 57 -21.64 27.91 1.98
N GLY A 58 -20.70 27.39 2.76
CA GLY A 58 -21.01 26.60 3.97
C GLY A 58 -21.05 27.43 5.26
N ASN A 59 -22.22 27.48 5.90
CA ASN A 59 -22.51 27.88 7.29
C ASN A 59 -21.53 28.82 8.02
N ASN A 60 -21.95 30.09 8.22
CA ASN A 60 -21.48 31.05 9.24
C ASN A 60 -20.15 30.67 9.91
N GLY A 61 -19.04 30.86 9.20
CA GLY A 61 -17.73 30.75 9.83
C GLY A 61 -16.85 29.58 9.40
N GLY A 62 -17.16 28.86 8.31
CA GLY A 62 -16.32 27.74 7.84
C GLY A 62 -16.57 26.42 8.59
N ASN A 63 -17.77 26.21 9.13
CA ASN A 63 -18.19 24.91 9.65
C ASN A 63 -18.64 23.99 8.50
N LEU A 64 -17.69 23.64 7.63
CA LEU A 64 -17.91 22.76 6.49
C LEU A 64 -18.12 21.32 6.96
N THR A 65 -19.01 20.62 6.25
CA THR A 65 -19.21 19.17 6.38
C THR A 65 -18.42 18.41 5.30
N CYS A 66 -18.15 17.13 5.52
CA CYS A 66 -17.52 16.28 4.52
C CYS A 66 -18.36 16.15 3.23
N GLU A 67 -19.69 16.25 3.31
CA GLU A 67 -20.58 16.25 2.14
C GLU A 67 -20.39 17.51 1.28
N GLU A 68 -20.27 18.68 1.90
CA GLU A 68 -19.97 19.94 1.21
C GLU A 68 -18.58 19.92 0.57
N VAL A 69 -17.59 19.36 1.27
CA VAL A 69 -16.23 19.16 0.72
C VAL A 69 -16.27 18.22 -0.48
N GLY A 70 -16.92 17.06 -0.35
CA GLY A 70 -17.05 16.09 -1.43
C GLY A 70 -17.68 16.72 -2.67
N SER A 71 -18.77 17.47 -2.48
CA SER A 71 -19.45 18.18 -3.56
C SER A 71 -18.55 19.20 -4.27
N ALA A 72 -17.73 19.96 -3.52
CA ALA A 72 -16.83 20.96 -4.09
C ALA A 72 -15.68 20.34 -4.91
N PHE A 73 -15.18 19.17 -4.49
CA PHE A 73 -14.08 18.47 -5.17
C PHE A 73 -14.55 17.38 -6.14
N GLY A 74 -15.86 17.18 -6.30
CA GLY A 74 -16.41 16.16 -7.19
C GLY A 74 -16.15 14.72 -6.71
N THR A 75 -16.10 14.51 -5.39
CA THR A 75 -15.86 13.22 -4.74
C THR A 75 -16.94 12.92 -3.67
N SER A 76 -16.90 11.72 -3.10
CA SER A 76 -17.71 11.34 -1.94
C SER A 76 -16.79 10.67 -0.91
N PHE A 77 -16.91 11.08 0.34
CA PHE A 77 -16.25 10.40 1.45
C PHE A 77 -17.19 9.35 2.06
N ASP A 78 -16.61 8.25 2.51
CA ASP A 78 -17.36 7.10 3.02
C ASP A 78 -17.69 7.25 4.51
N GLU A 79 -16.84 7.96 5.25
CA GLU A 79 -17.01 8.12 6.70
C GLU A 79 -16.50 9.47 7.20
N SER A 80 -17.05 9.93 8.33
CA SER A 80 -16.52 11.04 9.10
C SER A 80 -16.80 10.87 10.59
N ILE A 81 -15.78 11.13 11.41
CA ILE A 81 -15.92 11.15 12.88
C ILE A 81 -16.52 12.47 13.41
N GLY A 82 -16.99 13.33 12.51
CA GLY A 82 -17.59 14.61 12.84
C GLY A 82 -16.57 15.67 13.25
N GLN A 83 -17.12 16.81 13.68
CA GLN A 83 -16.35 17.96 14.11
C GLN A 83 -15.96 17.84 15.58
N ILE A 84 -14.67 17.99 15.88
CA ILE A 84 -14.16 18.02 17.26
C ILE A 84 -13.61 19.43 17.54
N ASN A 85 -14.17 20.09 18.55
CA ASN A 85 -13.74 21.42 18.97
C ASN A 85 -12.38 21.39 19.66
N TYR A 86 -11.59 22.43 19.44
CA TYR A 86 -10.30 22.64 20.09
C TYR A 86 -10.37 23.91 20.95
N ASN A 87 -10.29 23.73 22.27
CA ASN A 87 -10.42 24.81 23.24
C ASN A 87 -9.30 24.69 24.28
N ASP A 88 -8.71 25.82 24.67
CA ASP A 88 -7.71 25.91 25.74
C ASP A 88 -6.52 24.93 25.61
N GLY A 89 -6.16 24.56 24.37
CA GLY A 89 -5.02 23.69 24.09
C GLY A 89 -5.36 22.21 23.94
N GLU A 90 -6.64 21.82 24.03
CA GLU A 90 -7.09 20.43 24.00
C GLU A 90 -8.32 20.23 23.11
N PHE A 91 -8.50 19.01 22.61
CA PHE A 91 -9.70 18.61 21.87
C PHE A 91 -10.80 18.18 22.86
N GLU A 92 -12.07 18.49 22.53
CA GLU A 92 -13.24 18.14 23.36
C GLU A 92 -13.42 16.63 23.53
N TYR A 93 -13.02 15.84 22.53
CA TYR A 93 -13.06 14.38 22.53
C TYR A 93 -11.73 13.81 22.03
N PRO A 94 -11.33 12.61 22.50
CA PRO A 94 -10.14 11.95 21.97
C PRO A 94 -10.38 11.49 20.52
N TRP A 95 -9.30 11.45 19.74
CA TRP A 95 -9.30 10.80 18.44
C TRP A 95 -9.28 9.27 18.59
N PRO A 96 -9.74 8.51 17.57
CA PRO A 96 -9.53 7.07 17.52
C PRO A 96 -8.06 6.71 17.71
N ALA A 97 -7.77 5.56 18.32
CA ALA A 97 -6.43 5.19 18.76
C ALA A 97 -5.40 5.15 17.61
N GLU A 98 -5.83 4.79 16.42
CA GLU A 98 -5.00 4.70 15.22
C GLU A 98 -4.72 6.08 14.60
N LEU A 99 -5.55 7.10 14.87
CA LEU A 99 -5.43 8.45 14.33
C LEU A 99 -4.69 9.36 15.30
N ASN A 100 -3.38 9.48 15.10
CA ASN A 100 -2.56 10.40 15.88
C ASN A 100 -2.72 11.83 15.36
N VAL A 101 -3.20 12.74 16.19
CA VAL A 101 -3.33 14.17 15.85
C VAL A 101 -2.53 15.00 16.84
N LEU A 102 -1.64 15.84 16.33
CA LEU A 102 -0.82 16.75 17.13
C LEU A 102 -1.08 18.20 16.74
N VAL A 103 -1.26 19.05 17.74
CA VAL A 103 -1.33 20.50 17.55
C VAL A 103 -0.07 21.15 18.09
N THR A 104 0.69 21.84 17.23
CA THR A 104 1.88 22.59 17.61
C THR A 104 1.59 24.09 17.64
N ASN A 105 2.10 24.76 18.67
CA ASN A 105 1.89 26.20 18.91
C ASN A 105 0.40 26.62 18.91
N GLY A 106 -0.51 25.70 19.24
CA GLY A 106 -1.97 25.93 19.25
C GLY A 106 -2.58 26.26 17.89
N THR A 107 -1.85 26.02 16.79
CA THR A 107 -2.20 26.55 15.47
C THR A 107 -2.01 25.53 14.35
N TYR A 108 -0.85 24.87 14.31
CA TYR A 108 -0.52 23.93 13.24
C TYR A 108 -0.92 22.52 13.64
N VAL A 109 -1.50 21.79 12.71
CA VAL A 109 -1.99 20.43 12.88
C VAL A 109 -1.11 19.49 12.07
N SER A 110 -0.78 18.34 12.66
CA SER A 110 -0.32 17.17 11.94
C SER A 110 -1.19 15.97 12.27
N PHE A 111 -1.29 15.03 11.33
CA PHE A 111 -1.93 13.74 11.55
C PHE A 111 -1.09 12.59 11.02
N ASN A 112 -1.22 11.42 11.63
CA ASN A 112 -0.58 10.19 11.18
C ASN A 112 -1.42 8.96 11.53
N LEU A 113 -1.65 8.12 10.52
CA LEU A 113 -2.16 6.76 10.61
C LEU A 113 -0.98 5.80 10.38
N GLU A 114 -0.66 4.94 11.34
CA GLU A 114 0.36 3.89 11.12
C GLU A 114 -0.16 2.77 10.21
N LYS A 115 -1.47 2.54 10.25
CA LYS A 115 -2.24 1.62 9.41
C LYS A 115 -3.63 2.22 9.17
N PRO A 116 -4.39 1.79 8.14
CA PRO A 116 -5.75 2.29 7.91
C PRO A 116 -6.59 2.27 9.19
N LEU A 117 -7.33 3.35 9.43
CA LEU A 117 -8.21 3.49 10.58
C LEU A 117 -9.32 2.46 10.52
N LYS A 118 -9.50 1.64 11.57
CA LYS A 118 -10.52 0.58 11.60
C LYS A 118 -11.75 1.03 12.39
N ILE A 119 -12.89 1.15 11.70
CA ILE A 119 -14.19 1.49 12.32
C ILE A 119 -15.19 0.42 11.88
N ASP A 120 -15.83 -0.25 12.83
CA ASP A 120 -16.84 -1.29 12.58
C ASP A 120 -16.40 -2.36 11.55
N GLY A 121 -15.12 -2.75 11.60
CA GLY A 121 -14.56 -3.78 10.72
C GLY A 121 -14.20 -3.30 9.30
N ARG A 122 -14.37 -2.02 8.99
CA ARG A 122 -13.97 -1.39 7.73
C ARG A 122 -12.74 -0.51 7.93
N CYS A 123 -11.92 -0.37 6.88
CA CYS A 123 -10.65 0.34 6.93
C CYS A 123 -10.74 1.66 6.17
N TYR A 124 -10.10 2.69 6.71
CA TYR A 124 -10.26 4.07 6.24
C TYR A 124 -8.92 4.82 6.17
N ILE A 125 -8.76 5.66 5.17
CA ILE A 125 -7.64 6.61 5.04
C ILE A 125 -8.16 8.04 4.90
N VAL A 126 -7.34 9.05 5.23
CA VAL A 126 -7.79 10.46 5.23
C VAL A 126 -7.95 10.97 3.79
N GLY A 127 -9.17 11.29 3.38
CA GLY A 127 -9.47 11.92 2.10
C GLY A 127 -9.50 13.46 2.16
N ALA A 128 -9.85 14.04 3.32
CA ALA A 128 -9.72 15.47 3.54
C ALA A 128 -9.59 15.83 5.02
N VAL A 129 -8.96 16.97 5.29
CA VAL A 129 -8.92 17.60 6.62
C VAL A 129 -9.46 19.03 6.53
N ILE A 130 -10.47 19.32 7.34
CA ILE A 130 -11.07 20.66 7.47
C ILE A 130 -10.51 21.31 8.72
N VAL A 131 -9.64 22.30 8.55
CA VAL A 131 -8.97 23.02 9.64
C VAL A 131 -9.61 24.38 9.79
N LYS A 132 -10.48 24.52 10.79
CA LYS A 132 -11.25 25.74 11.00
C LYS A 132 -10.58 26.66 12.00
N GLY A 133 -10.55 27.95 11.68
CA GLY A 133 -10.18 29.02 12.60
C GLY A 133 -11.05 30.25 12.41
N SER A 134 -11.58 30.80 13.49
CA SER A 134 -12.41 32.02 13.46
C SER A 134 -13.64 31.89 12.54
N ASN A 135 -13.65 32.54 11.37
CA ASN A 135 -14.78 32.60 10.46
C ASN A 135 -14.57 31.81 9.16
N GLU A 136 -13.47 31.09 9.00
CA GLU A 136 -13.16 30.36 7.78
C GLU A 136 -12.47 29.03 8.09
N ALA A 137 -12.42 28.15 7.10
CA ALA A 137 -11.71 26.89 7.19
C ALA A 137 -10.89 26.65 5.94
N ASN A 138 -9.69 26.10 6.16
CA ASN A 138 -8.88 25.52 5.10
C ASN A 138 -9.30 24.07 4.94
N VAL A 139 -9.53 23.64 3.70
CA VAL A 139 -9.75 22.24 3.35
C VAL A 139 -8.51 21.73 2.64
N TYR A 140 -7.81 20.80 3.28
CA TYR A 140 -6.73 20.04 2.68
C TYR A 140 -7.34 18.77 2.08
N PHE A 141 -7.36 18.68 0.75
CA PHE A 141 -7.97 17.57 0.02
C PHE A 141 -6.90 16.64 -0.55
N TYR A 142 -7.07 15.34 -0.32
CA TYR A 142 -6.15 14.28 -0.75
C TYR A 142 -6.91 13.38 -1.73
N GLU A 143 -6.72 13.59 -3.04
CA GLU A 143 -7.52 12.93 -4.08
C GLU A 143 -7.54 11.40 -3.95
N ASN A 144 -6.39 10.79 -3.62
CA ASN A 144 -6.24 9.34 -3.43
C ASN A 144 -6.11 8.94 -1.96
N GLY A 145 -6.46 9.85 -1.04
CA GLY A 145 -6.23 9.71 0.39
C GLY A 145 -4.77 9.91 0.82
N ALA A 146 -4.57 10.01 2.14
CA ALA A 146 -3.28 10.17 2.78
C ALA A 146 -3.25 9.46 4.14
N MET A 147 -2.08 8.93 4.49
CA MET A 147 -1.81 8.34 5.80
C MET A 147 -1.28 9.37 6.79
N SER A 148 -0.64 10.44 6.31
CA SER A 148 -0.11 11.51 7.15
C SER A 148 0.04 12.80 6.37
N ASP A 149 0.02 13.91 7.10
CA ASP A 149 0.44 15.23 6.62
C ASP A 149 0.68 16.14 7.83
N GLU A 150 1.43 17.22 7.64
CA GLU A 150 1.77 18.19 8.67
C GLU A 150 1.85 19.62 8.12
N GLY A 151 1.94 20.60 9.02
CA GLY A 151 1.92 22.01 8.63
C GLY A 151 0.54 22.52 8.22
N LEU A 152 -0.53 21.72 8.44
CA LEU A 152 -1.90 22.14 8.20
C LEU A 152 -2.27 23.25 9.18
N ALA A 153 -2.99 24.27 8.73
CA ALA A 153 -3.51 25.30 9.64
C ALA A 153 -4.80 25.91 9.10
N ALA A 154 -5.51 26.65 9.96
CA ALA A 154 -6.61 27.49 9.54
C ALA A 154 -6.14 28.62 8.60
N PRO A 155 -7.05 29.27 7.86
CA PRO A 155 -6.69 30.35 6.95
C PRO A 155 -5.87 31.45 7.62
N VAL A 156 -4.92 32.02 6.87
CA VAL A 156 -4.12 33.14 7.34
C VAL A 156 -4.98 34.38 7.55
N ASN A 157 -4.82 35.01 8.70
CA ASN A 157 -5.45 36.29 9.00
C ASN A 157 -4.76 37.44 8.24
N PRO A 158 -5.32 38.67 8.24
CA PRO A 158 -4.73 39.82 7.56
C PRO A 158 -3.29 40.19 7.99
N ASN A 159 -2.82 39.69 9.13
CA ASN A 159 -1.44 39.89 9.60
C ASN A 159 -0.46 38.82 9.06
N GLY A 160 -0.92 37.91 8.21
CA GLY A 160 -0.11 36.87 7.56
C GLY A 160 0.16 35.64 8.42
N ASN A 161 -0.44 35.53 9.60
CA ASN A 161 -0.33 34.35 10.46
C ASN A 161 -1.62 33.51 10.39
N PRO A 162 -1.56 32.18 10.46
CA PRO A 162 -2.76 31.36 10.56
C PRO A 162 -3.63 31.77 11.76
N ALA A 163 -4.95 31.67 11.61
CA ALA A 163 -5.86 31.83 12.73
C ALA A 163 -5.69 30.69 13.76
N GLY A 164 -6.04 30.95 15.02
CA GLY A 164 -6.04 29.91 16.05
C GLY A 164 -7.05 28.80 15.72
N LEU A 165 -6.67 27.56 15.98
CA LEU A 165 -7.50 26.38 15.73
C LEU A 165 -8.78 26.45 16.57
N SER A 166 -9.94 26.28 15.92
CA SER A 166 -11.26 26.27 16.58
C SER A 166 -11.89 24.89 16.60
N ASN A 167 -11.81 24.17 15.47
CA ASN A 167 -12.19 22.77 15.39
C ASN A 167 -11.52 22.09 14.20
N LEU A 168 -11.55 20.77 14.20
CA LEU A 168 -10.97 19.91 13.20
C LEU A 168 -12.01 18.88 12.76
N THR A 169 -12.01 18.52 11.48
CA THR A 169 -12.85 17.45 10.93
C THR A 169 -12.06 16.66 9.91
N PHE A 170 -12.14 15.33 10.01
CA PHE A 170 -11.56 14.40 9.05
C PHE A 170 -12.68 13.77 8.22
N CYS A 171 -12.42 13.66 6.92
CA CYS A 171 -13.24 12.95 5.96
C CYS A 171 -12.43 11.78 5.42
N PHE A 172 -13.02 10.59 5.36
CA PHE A 172 -12.28 9.37 5.05
C PHE A 172 -12.76 8.69 3.77
N TYR A 173 -11.84 8.04 3.07
CA TYR A 173 -12.15 7.04 2.06
C TYR A 173 -12.06 5.65 2.66
N GLU A 174 -13.00 4.77 2.33
CA GLU A 174 -12.91 3.35 2.62
C GLU A 174 -11.83 2.70 1.73
N VAL A 175 -11.03 1.83 2.33
CA VAL A 175 -10.00 1.04 1.65
C VAL A 175 -10.11 -0.41 2.10
N ASP A 176 -9.56 -1.32 1.31
CA ASP A 176 -9.41 -2.70 1.73
C ASP A 176 -8.54 -2.77 2.98
N CYS A 177 -8.98 -3.55 3.97
CA CYS A 177 -8.11 -3.89 5.09
C CYS A 177 -7.02 -4.82 4.56
N GLU A 178 -5.77 -4.36 4.57
CA GLU A 178 -4.64 -5.28 4.46
C GLU A 178 -4.62 -6.09 5.76
N ASP A 179 -5.20 -7.29 5.72
CA ASP A 179 -5.11 -8.23 6.84
C ASP A 179 -3.64 -8.64 7.00
N GLU A 180 -3.14 -8.53 8.23
CA GLU A 180 -1.82 -9.05 8.55
C GLU A 180 -1.86 -10.56 8.34
N GLU A 181 -0.98 -11.10 7.48
CA GLU A 181 -0.87 -12.54 7.27
C GLU A 181 -0.02 -13.15 8.40
N CYS A 182 -0.61 -14.02 9.21
CA CYS A 182 0.11 -14.76 10.23
C CYS A 182 0.52 -16.15 9.72
N PHE A 183 1.70 -16.59 10.14
CA PHE A 183 2.24 -17.89 9.75
C PHE A 183 2.70 -18.70 10.94
N GLU A 184 2.45 -20.00 10.89
CA GLU A 184 3.03 -20.99 11.79
C GLU A 184 3.96 -21.93 11.02
N TYR A 185 4.90 -22.53 11.74
CA TYR A 185 5.86 -23.49 11.22
C TYR A 185 5.54 -24.87 11.78
N HIS A 186 5.18 -25.81 10.90
CA HIS A 186 4.87 -27.19 11.28
C HIS A 186 5.97 -28.15 10.87
N GLU A 187 6.32 -29.07 11.76
CA GLU A 187 7.25 -30.16 11.48
C GLU A 187 6.74 -31.05 10.34
N GLU A 188 7.59 -31.26 9.33
CA GLU A 188 7.32 -32.14 8.22
C GLU A 188 8.56 -32.89 7.71
N THR A 189 8.31 -33.96 6.95
CA THR A 189 9.33 -34.64 6.17
C THR A 189 9.32 -34.13 4.73
N ALA A 190 10.51 -33.87 4.17
CA ALA A 190 10.66 -33.48 2.78
C ALA A 190 11.63 -34.35 1.97
N TRP A 191 11.39 -34.41 0.66
CA TRP A 191 12.20 -35.12 -0.32
C TRP A 191 12.42 -34.28 -1.58
N ALA A 192 13.60 -34.41 -2.20
CA ALA A 192 13.90 -33.74 -3.46
C ALA A 192 13.96 -34.71 -4.65
N GLY A 193 13.55 -34.25 -5.83
CA GLY A 193 13.77 -34.95 -7.10
C GLY A 193 12.51 -35.39 -7.84
N ILE A 194 12.57 -36.60 -8.39
CA ILE A 194 11.47 -37.31 -9.06
C ILE A 194 10.93 -38.43 -8.17
N ALA A 195 9.65 -38.73 -8.31
CA ALA A 195 8.97 -39.71 -7.47
C ALA A 195 9.58 -41.12 -7.67
N GLY A 196 9.93 -41.76 -6.57
CA GLY A 196 10.42 -43.15 -6.58
C GLY A 196 9.28 -44.17 -6.64
N ASP A 197 9.61 -45.38 -7.08
CA ASP A 197 8.65 -46.47 -7.19
C ASP A 197 8.18 -47.01 -5.83
N GLY A 198 6.99 -47.60 -5.83
CA GLY A 198 6.42 -48.35 -4.69
C GLY A 198 5.31 -47.61 -3.93
N PRO A 199 4.80 -48.20 -2.83
CA PRO A 199 3.66 -47.67 -2.08
C PRO A 199 4.03 -46.55 -1.09
N SER A 200 5.31 -46.36 -0.81
CA SER A 200 5.81 -45.30 0.07
C SER A 200 6.03 -44.03 -0.75
N TRP A 201 5.75 -42.86 -0.19
CA TRP A 201 6.18 -41.60 -0.77
C TRP A 201 7.67 -41.35 -0.46
N TRP A 202 8.48 -41.22 -1.52
CA TRP A 202 9.88 -40.83 -1.49
C TRP A 202 10.31 -40.39 -2.89
N PHE A 203 11.43 -39.65 -2.97
CA PHE A 203 11.95 -39.13 -4.22
C PHE A 203 13.46 -39.43 -4.34
N TYR A 204 13.96 -39.41 -5.56
CA TYR A 204 15.38 -39.48 -5.88
C TYR A 204 15.71 -38.56 -7.06
N ILE A 205 17.00 -38.28 -7.23
CA ILE A 205 17.56 -37.45 -8.28
C ILE A 205 18.47 -38.33 -9.14
N GLU A 206 18.39 -38.19 -10.46
CA GLU A 206 19.39 -38.70 -11.39
C GLU A 206 20.48 -37.64 -11.52
N VAL A 207 21.73 -38.01 -11.28
CA VAL A 207 22.86 -37.09 -11.33
C VAL A 207 23.32 -37.00 -12.79
N ASP A 208 23.10 -35.85 -13.41
CA ASP A 208 23.46 -35.55 -14.79
C ASP A 208 24.80 -34.80 -14.85
N GLU A 209 25.61 -35.06 -15.89
CA GLU A 209 26.87 -34.35 -16.16
C GLU A 209 26.64 -32.86 -16.47
N ASP A 210 25.44 -32.49 -16.94
CA ASP A 210 25.07 -31.09 -17.19
C ASP A 210 24.57 -30.36 -15.92
N GLY A 211 24.38 -31.08 -14.81
CA GLY A 211 23.75 -30.58 -13.59
C GLY A 211 22.24 -30.35 -13.72
N GLY A 212 21.61 -29.85 -12.66
CA GLY A 212 20.18 -29.55 -12.67
C GLY A 212 19.59 -29.10 -11.34
N GLU A 213 18.39 -28.53 -11.42
CA GLU A 213 17.55 -28.15 -10.28
C GLU A 213 16.40 -29.13 -10.10
N TYR A 214 16.18 -29.55 -8.87
CA TYR A 214 15.27 -30.61 -8.51
C TYR A 214 14.30 -30.13 -7.42
N PRO A 215 12.98 -30.17 -7.65
CA PRO A 215 12.01 -29.63 -6.70
C PRO A 215 12.02 -30.36 -5.37
N ILE A 216 11.73 -29.64 -4.29
CA ILE A 216 11.51 -30.20 -2.95
C ILE A 216 9.99 -30.34 -2.70
N TYR A 217 9.61 -31.49 -2.15
CA TYR A 217 8.26 -31.79 -1.71
C TYR A 217 8.24 -32.01 -0.20
N ALA A 218 7.33 -31.35 0.52
CA ALA A 218 7.09 -31.53 1.96
C ALA A 218 5.61 -31.90 2.19
N GLY A 219 5.32 -32.82 3.11
CA GLY A 219 3.94 -33.31 3.34
C GLY A 219 3.15 -33.77 2.09
N GLN A 220 3.82 -34.35 1.09
CA GLN A 220 3.31 -34.79 -0.23
C GLN A 220 2.96 -33.65 -1.19
N LYS A 221 3.38 -32.43 -0.88
CA LYS A 221 3.09 -31.24 -1.68
C LYS A 221 4.38 -30.63 -2.20
N LEU A 222 4.35 -30.18 -3.45
CA LEU A 222 5.43 -29.38 -4.03
C LEU A 222 5.55 -28.07 -3.23
N VAL A 223 6.78 -27.67 -2.90
CA VAL A 223 7.03 -26.43 -2.18
C VAL A 223 7.62 -25.38 -3.13
N GLU A 224 6.89 -24.28 -3.33
CA GLU A 224 7.31 -23.22 -4.24
C GLU A 224 8.60 -22.54 -3.75
N GLY A 225 9.54 -22.35 -4.67
CA GLY A 225 10.84 -21.74 -4.42
C GLY A 225 11.90 -22.65 -3.79
N ALA A 226 11.54 -23.88 -3.38
CA ALA A 226 12.46 -24.82 -2.75
C ALA A 226 12.96 -25.89 -3.74
N PHE A 227 14.28 -26.06 -3.82
CA PHE A 227 14.92 -27.01 -4.73
C PHE A 227 16.29 -27.48 -4.20
N VAL A 228 16.73 -28.63 -4.71
CA VAL A 228 18.11 -29.09 -4.64
C VAL A 228 18.77 -28.80 -5.97
N ASN A 229 19.96 -28.20 -5.96
CA ASN A 229 20.77 -28.04 -7.16
C ASN A 229 21.94 -29.01 -7.12
N ILE A 230 22.26 -29.64 -8.24
CA ILE A 230 23.51 -30.38 -8.43
C ILE A 230 24.20 -29.74 -9.63
N ASP A 231 25.41 -29.21 -9.46
CA ASP A 231 26.16 -28.64 -10.58
C ASP A 231 26.86 -29.72 -11.43
N ALA A 232 27.51 -29.29 -12.52
CA ALA A 232 28.21 -30.18 -13.45
C ALA A 232 29.41 -30.92 -12.82
N ASP A 233 29.93 -30.44 -11.69
CA ASP A 233 31.01 -31.09 -10.93
C ASP A 233 30.44 -32.08 -9.88
N GLY A 234 29.12 -32.21 -9.78
CA GLY A 234 28.44 -33.09 -8.84
C GLY A 234 28.32 -32.50 -7.44
N LEU A 235 28.44 -31.18 -7.27
CA LEU A 235 28.24 -30.53 -5.98
C LEU A 235 26.75 -30.29 -5.73
N LEU A 236 26.22 -30.92 -4.68
CA LEU A 236 24.84 -30.77 -4.25
C LEU A 236 24.69 -29.60 -3.27
N THR A 237 23.78 -28.67 -3.56
CA THR A 237 23.35 -27.58 -2.69
C THR A 237 21.83 -27.60 -2.48
N ILE A 238 21.36 -27.00 -1.38
CA ILE A 238 19.94 -26.98 -1.02
C ILE A 238 19.48 -25.53 -0.90
N ASN A 239 18.40 -25.19 -1.63
CA ASN A 239 17.65 -23.96 -1.46
C ASN A 239 16.27 -24.29 -0.86
N LEU A 240 15.99 -23.75 0.32
CA LEU A 240 14.74 -23.99 1.04
C LEU A 240 13.62 -22.98 0.69
N GLY A 241 13.94 -21.91 -0.01
CA GLY A 241 13.03 -20.79 -0.27
C GLY A 241 12.49 -20.14 1.01
N ASP A 242 11.39 -19.40 0.87
CA ASP A 242 10.73 -18.71 2.00
C ASP A 242 9.77 -19.61 2.78
N ASN A 243 9.46 -20.79 2.24
CA ASN A 243 8.41 -21.67 2.72
C ASN A 243 8.92 -22.84 3.57
N LEU A 244 10.24 -23.09 3.60
CA LEU A 244 10.87 -24.13 4.41
C LEU A 244 12.00 -23.58 5.25
N THR A 245 12.21 -24.20 6.40
CA THR A 245 13.47 -24.13 7.14
C THR A 245 13.83 -25.53 7.64
N LEU A 246 15.10 -25.79 7.96
CA LEU A 246 15.49 -27.07 8.58
C LEU A 246 15.02 -27.10 10.04
N GLN A 247 14.60 -28.28 10.51
CA GLN A 247 14.38 -28.49 11.94
C GLN A 247 15.72 -28.45 12.69
N GLU A 248 15.71 -27.94 13.92
CA GLU A 248 16.86 -27.96 14.84
C GLU A 248 17.05 -29.34 15.48
N VAL A 249 17.32 -30.35 14.66
CA VAL A 249 17.53 -31.75 15.07
C VAL A 249 18.86 -32.27 14.56
N ILE A 250 19.41 -33.26 15.26
CA ILE A 250 20.60 -33.96 14.79
C ILE A 250 20.28 -34.69 13.48
N GLU A 251 21.09 -34.48 12.44
CA GLU A 251 20.91 -35.08 11.11
C GLU A 251 19.65 -34.62 10.34
N ALA A 252 19.32 -33.32 10.39
CA ALA A 252 18.20 -32.76 9.62
C ALA A 252 18.31 -33.05 8.11
N VAL A 253 19.52 -33.15 7.56
CA VAL A 253 19.77 -33.53 6.15
C VAL A 253 20.38 -34.92 6.05
N LYS A 254 19.81 -35.76 5.18
CA LYS A 254 20.21 -37.15 4.96
C LYS A 254 20.27 -37.45 3.47
N ILE A 255 21.42 -37.87 2.96
CA ILE A 255 21.65 -38.16 1.54
C ILE A 255 22.13 -39.61 1.39
N GLN A 256 21.55 -40.32 0.43
CA GLN A 256 21.96 -41.66 0.03
C GLN A 256 22.26 -41.69 -1.46
N GLY A 257 23.50 -41.98 -1.82
CA GLY A 257 23.94 -42.19 -3.19
C GLY A 257 23.84 -43.65 -3.62
N TYR A 258 23.71 -43.85 -4.93
CA TYR A 258 23.60 -45.14 -5.61
C TYR A 258 24.47 -45.14 -6.87
N GLY A 259 25.10 -46.28 -7.19
CA GLY A 259 25.94 -46.41 -8.39
C GLY A 259 25.14 -46.48 -9.70
N GLN A 260 25.86 -46.49 -10.83
CA GLN A 260 25.30 -46.50 -12.19
C GLN A 260 24.28 -47.61 -12.46
N ASP A 261 24.53 -48.81 -11.92
CA ASP A 261 23.67 -49.98 -12.11
C ASP A 261 22.68 -50.20 -10.95
N GLU A 262 22.55 -49.21 -10.05
CA GLU A 262 21.81 -49.32 -8.79
C GLU A 262 20.63 -48.33 -8.71
N LEU A 263 19.82 -48.23 -9.78
CA LEU A 263 18.60 -47.43 -9.75
C LEU A 263 17.78 -47.78 -8.49
N PRO A 264 17.50 -46.80 -7.61
CA PRO A 264 16.85 -47.09 -6.34
C PRO A 264 15.42 -47.54 -6.58
N ALA A 265 15.11 -48.79 -6.23
CA ALA A 265 13.77 -49.38 -6.42
C ALA A 265 12.83 -49.18 -5.22
N ARG A 266 13.32 -48.57 -4.13
CA ARG A 266 12.56 -48.34 -2.90
C ARG A 266 13.20 -47.25 -2.05
N ARG A 267 12.35 -46.61 -1.22
CA ARG A 267 12.77 -45.64 -0.20
C ARG A 267 13.98 -46.16 0.61
N PRO A 268 15.03 -45.33 0.81
CA PRO A 268 16.10 -45.65 1.74
C PRO A 268 15.55 -45.99 3.13
N ASN A 269 16.08 -47.04 3.75
CA ASN A 269 15.66 -47.41 5.10
C ASN A 269 16.03 -46.30 6.08
N ALA A 270 15.08 -45.87 6.91
CA ALA A 270 15.32 -44.88 7.96
C ALA A 270 16.53 -45.27 8.82
N GLY A 271 17.39 -44.29 9.10
CA GLY A 271 18.63 -44.50 9.86
C GLY A 271 19.78 -45.15 9.08
N ARG A 272 19.62 -45.54 7.81
CA ARG A 272 20.67 -46.21 7.02
C ARG A 272 21.28 -45.36 5.89
N PHE A 273 21.08 -44.05 5.87
CA PHE A 273 21.79 -43.18 4.93
C PHE A 273 23.31 -43.23 5.23
N THR A 274 24.12 -43.45 4.20
CA THR A 274 25.58 -43.60 4.35
C THR A 274 26.40 -42.55 3.63
N THR A 275 25.82 -41.84 2.65
CA THR A 275 26.56 -40.83 1.88
C THR A 275 26.77 -39.57 2.70
N TYR A 276 25.71 -39.03 3.29
CA TYR A 276 25.81 -37.88 4.17
C TYR A 276 24.66 -37.84 5.17
N LYS A 277 24.96 -37.41 6.41
CA LYS A 277 23.99 -37.14 7.48
C LYS A 277 24.54 -36.05 8.40
N GLY A 278 23.78 -35.00 8.66
CA GLY A 278 24.20 -33.94 9.58
C GLY A 278 23.63 -32.57 9.25
N ASP A 279 24.32 -31.56 9.78
CA ASP A 279 24.08 -30.14 9.51
C ASP A 279 24.66 -29.78 8.15
N PHE A 280 23.80 -29.36 7.22
CA PHE A 280 24.19 -29.18 5.83
C PHE A 280 25.32 -28.15 5.71
N PRO A 281 26.45 -28.52 5.08
CA PRO A 281 27.59 -27.60 4.94
C PRO A 281 27.24 -26.44 4.00
N GLU A 282 27.76 -25.25 4.28
CA GLU A 282 27.61 -24.07 3.42
C GLU A 282 28.16 -24.31 2.01
N ASP A 283 29.24 -25.09 1.92
CA ASP A 283 29.90 -25.42 0.65
C ASP A 283 29.22 -26.58 -0.12
N GLY A 284 28.15 -27.17 0.41
CA GLY A 284 27.45 -28.30 -0.23
C GLY A 284 28.09 -29.68 -0.01
N VAL A 285 27.49 -30.70 -0.64
CA VAL A 285 27.91 -32.11 -0.51
C VAL A 285 28.29 -32.66 -1.87
N ASP A 286 29.52 -33.17 -2.00
CA ASP A 286 29.98 -33.84 -3.22
C ASP A 286 29.26 -35.19 -3.42
N VAL A 287 28.55 -35.30 -4.55
CA VAL A 287 27.83 -36.50 -4.98
C VAL A 287 28.28 -37.00 -6.36
N SER A 288 29.39 -36.49 -6.89
CA SER A 288 29.94 -36.84 -8.21
C SER A 288 30.20 -38.34 -8.43
N GLY A 289 30.37 -39.11 -7.36
CA GLY A 289 30.57 -40.56 -7.41
C GLY A 289 29.29 -41.41 -7.58
N PHE A 290 28.12 -40.79 -7.67
CA PHE A 290 26.82 -41.48 -7.70
C PHE A 290 26.03 -41.12 -8.96
N ALA A 291 25.33 -42.10 -9.51
CA ALA A 291 24.40 -41.88 -10.63
C ALA A 291 23.01 -41.46 -10.15
N TYR A 292 22.63 -41.86 -8.93
CA TYR A 292 21.39 -41.45 -8.30
C TYR A 292 21.61 -41.06 -6.86
N VAL A 293 20.85 -40.07 -6.38
CA VAL A 293 20.85 -39.67 -4.97
C VAL A 293 19.44 -39.52 -4.43
N ALA A 294 19.21 -39.96 -3.19
CA ALA A 294 17.97 -39.70 -2.47
C ALA A 294 18.27 -38.70 -1.35
N VAL A 295 17.60 -37.55 -1.39
CA VAL A 295 17.75 -36.45 -0.43
C VAL A 295 16.51 -36.38 0.46
N HIS A 296 16.69 -36.60 1.75
CA HIS A 296 15.65 -36.54 2.77
C HIS A 296 15.96 -35.41 3.76
N LEU A 297 14.96 -34.60 4.05
CA LEU A 297 15.08 -33.43 4.92
C LEU A 297 14.03 -33.49 6.04
N ASP A 298 14.43 -33.12 7.25
CA ASP A 298 13.52 -32.81 8.35
C ASP A 298 13.33 -31.30 8.38
N VAL A 299 12.14 -30.82 8.03
CA VAL A 299 11.88 -29.39 7.76
C VAL A 299 10.73 -28.88 8.63
N LEU A 300 10.68 -27.56 8.80
CA LEU A 300 9.48 -26.85 9.21
C LEU A 300 8.87 -26.19 7.97
N VAL A 301 7.58 -26.42 7.73
CA VAL A 301 6.83 -25.84 6.61
C VAL A 301 6.08 -24.62 7.12
N LYS A 302 6.23 -23.49 6.42
CA LYS A 302 5.46 -22.26 6.65
C LYS A 302 4.01 -22.46 6.19
N VAL A 303 3.06 -22.24 7.09
CA VAL A 303 1.62 -22.38 6.84
C VAL A 303 0.91 -21.10 7.25
N LEU A 304 0.02 -20.59 6.39
CA LEU A 304 -0.84 -19.45 6.72
C LEU A 304 -1.86 -19.86 7.79
N VAL A 305 -1.98 -19.05 8.83
CA VAL A 305 -2.91 -19.24 9.94
C VAL A 305 -3.68 -17.95 10.23
N ASP A 306 -4.80 -18.08 10.95
CA ASP A 306 -5.50 -16.92 11.48
C ASP A 306 -4.60 -16.21 12.50
N CYS A 307 -4.48 -14.88 12.39
CA CYS A 307 -3.73 -14.12 13.38
C CYS A 307 -4.36 -14.25 14.77
N PRO A 308 -3.54 -14.41 15.83
CA PRO A 308 -4.07 -14.42 17.18
C PRO A 308 -4.80 -13.10 17.43
N GLU A 309 -6.06 -13.18 17.86
CA GLU A 309 -6.79 -12.01 18.33
C GLU A 309 -5.96 -11.38 19.46
N GLY A 310 -5.53 -10.12 19.27
CA GLY A 310 -4.67 -9.43 20.23
C GLY A 310 -5.28 -9.53 21.64
N GLU A 311 -4.49 -9.98 22.61
CA GLU A 311 -4.88 -9.88 24.01
C GLU A 311 -5.02 -8.39 24.35
N GLU A 312 -6.27 -7.91 24.49
CA GLU A 312 -6.63 -6.56 24.94
C GLU A 312 -6.03 -6.21 26.31
#